data_AF-A0A2N4U1Q1-F1
#
_entry.id   AF-A0A2N4U1Q1-F1
#
_cell.length_a   1.000
_cell.length_b   1.000
_cell.length_c   1.000
_cell.angle_alpha   90.00
_cell.angle_beta   90.00
_cell.angle_gamma   90.00
#
_symmetry.space_group_name_H-M   'P 1'
#
loop_
_entity.id
_entity.type
_entity.pdbx_description
1 polymer ?
#
loop_
_entity_poly.entity_id
_entity_poly.type
_entity_poly.pdbx_seq_one_letter_code
_entity_poly.pdbx_strand_id
1 'polypeptide(L)'
;MSQALTRPPRKNPLARTRQATRPPGTRSRRALGLTAAAAAGRFDLQVCRECAAVQYPPREVCHSCLSDQLHWQAVDPNGELLVTTTLHHSNDLYFRERLPWRIGTVKMAAGPSVVAHVHGDCRDGDKVRLALKLDRSGQAVILALPQQATPNMADDKILRETSCDPKFRRVLVTDGKSAVGLATIESLLAAGATTVFAGESQPWKASDKFNALCTDDRVQRQDLDITDSDSVERLSRSIGGKVDILINTTGYEREGGILHNRDMSKAHEAMDINCMGLMRLAQHFGPAMAGRAGDGVNNAVAWVNIMSIYAHVNLPSRGIWSASQAAALSVSQCLRNEFLQSGIRVVNLFSGPIDHEWEQLTPPPRVSPNAIAAAIVRALRDGVEDVYVGDIAHEFQVRLHDNPKGLERELGT
;
A
#
# COMPACT_ATOMS: atom_id res chain seq x y z
N MET A 1 -18.10 -4.15 20.11
CA MET A 1 -18.51 -2.85 19.56
C MET A 1 -17.31 -1.94 19.55
N SER A 2 -16.73 -1.78 18.37
CA SER A 2 -15.61 -0.91 18.05
C SER A 2 -16.00 0.52 18.41
N GLN A 3 -15.14 1.18 19.18
CA GLN A 3 -15.35 2.55 19.61
C GLN A 3 -14.76 3.49 18.57
N ALA A 4 -15.35 4.67 18.43
CA ALA A 4 -14.78 5.72 17.59
C ALA A 4 -13.36 6.05 18.07
N LEU A 5 -12.41 6.10 17.14
CA LEU A 5 -11.04 6.46 17.48
C LEU A 5 -11.01 7.91 17.98
N THR A 6 -10.52 8.11 19.20
CA THR A 6 -10.19 9.46 19.68
C THR A 6 -8.90 9.93 19.04
N ARG A 7 -8.82 11.22 18.67
CA ARG A 7 -7.60 11.80 18.11
C ARG A 7 -6.41 11.51 19.03
N PRO A 8 -5.35 10.84 18.55
CA PRO A 8 -4.19 10.51 19.38
C PRO A 8 -3.52 11.78 19.94
N PRO A 9 -3.05 11.76 21.20
CA PRO A 9 -2.32 12.88 21.76
C PRO A 9 -1.00 13.09 21.01
N ARG A 10 -0.48 14.33 21.05
CA ARG A 10 0.84 14.62 20.49
C ARG A 10 1.89 13.77 21.21
N LYS A 11 2.80 13.15 20.43
CA LYS A 11 3.92 12.38 20.98
C LYS A 11 4.77 13.29 21.87
N ASN A 12 5.11 12.81 23.06
CA ASN A 12 6.11 13.47 23.91
C ASN A 12 7.49 13.34 23.22
N PRO A 13 8.13 14.45 22.82
CA PRO A 13 9.42 14.41 22.11
C PRO A 13 10.56 13.86 22.97
N LEU A 14 10.43 13.91 24.30
CA LEU A 14 11.42 13.37 25.25
C LEU A 14 11.25 11.87 25.47
N ALA A 15 10.11 11.29 25.10
CA ALA A 15 9.89 9.85 25.26
C ALA A 15 10.67 9.07 24.20
N ARG A 16 11.38 8.02 24.64
CA ARG A 16 12.12 7.14 23.74
C ARG A 16 11.16 6.51 22.73
N THR A 17 11.50 6.66 21.45
CA THR A 17 10.83 5.97 20.36
C THR A 17 10.90 4.46 20.56
N ARG A 18 9.75 3.78 20.53
CA ARG A 18 9.71 2.32 20.64
C ARG A 18 10.25 1.72 19.36
N GLN A 19 11.06 0.67 19.49
CA GLN A 19 11.51 -0.10 18.33
C GLN A 19 10.40 -1.07 17.92
N ALA A 20 10.18 -1.21 16.62
CA ALA A 20 9.22 -2.19 16.11
C ALA A 20 9.64 -3.61 16.52
N THR A 21 8.69 -4.38 17.06
CA THR A 21 8.89 -5.79 17.40
C THR A 21 8.61 -6.68 16.18
N ARG A 22 9.29 -7.84 16.09
CA ARG A 22 9.11 -8.81 15.01
C ARG A 22 8.46 -10.10 15.52
N PRO A 23 7.73 -10.84 14.65
CA PRO A 23 7.28 -12.17 14.99
C PRO A 23 8.43 -13.06 15.46
N PRO A 24 8.19 -13.97 16.42
CA PRO A 24 9.25 -14.77 17.04
C PRO A 24 9.88 -15.82 16.10
N GLY A 25 9.28 -16.09 14.94
CA GLY A 25 9.79 -17.07 13.98
C GLY A 25 9.52 -16.68 12.53
N THR A 26 10.34 -17.22 11.63
CA THR A 26 10.14 -17.08 10.18
C THR A 26 9.03 -18.01 9.70
N ARG A 27 8.26 -17.55 8.71
CA ARG A 27 7.28 -18.40 8.03
C ARG A 27 7.98 -19.33 7.05
N SER A 28 7.36 -20.49 6.79
CA SER A 28 7.81 -21.39 5.73
C SER A 28 7.67 -20.73 4.35
N ARG A 29 8.46 -21.16 3.37
CA ARG A 29 8.38 -20.64 1.99
C ARG A 29 6.96 -20.80 1.41
N ARG A 30 6.24 -21.86 1.76
CA ARG A 30 4.84 -22.05 1.32
C ARG A 30 3.91 -20.99 1.88
N ALA A 31 4.09 -20.58 3.13
CA ALA A 31 3.27 -19.53 3.73
C ALA A 31 3.46 -18.15 3.06
N LEU A 32 4.48 -17.95 2.23
CA LEU A 32 4.60 -16.75 1.39
C LEU A 32 3.44 -16.63 0.39
N GLY A 33 2.76 -17.72 0.02
CA GLY A 33 1.55 -17.63 -0.81
C GLY A 33 0.40 -16.89 -0.12
N LEU A 34 0.24 -17.04 1.20
CA LEU A 34 -0.70 -16.22 1.98
C LEU A 34 -0.28 -14.74 1.96
N THR A 35 1.03 -14.49 2.03
CA THR A 35 1.61 -13.13 1.99
C THR A 35 1.34 -12.47 0.64
N ALA A 36 1.56 -13.19 -0.45
CA ALA A 36 1.24 -12.71 -1.80
C ALA A 36 -0.26 -12.42 -1.97
N ALA A 37 -1.13 -13.28 -1.44
CA ALA A 37 -2.58 -13.06 -1.47
C ALA A 37 -2.98 -11.82 -0.66
N ALA A 38 -2.47 -11.69 0.57
CA ALA A 38 -2.70 -10.53 1.44
C ALA A 38 -2.20 -9.22 0.81
N ALA A 39 -1.00 -9.23 0.21
CA ALA A 39 -0.41 -8.10 -0.49
C ALA A 39 -1.26 -7.61 -1.67
N ALA A 40 -2.02 -8.51 -2.31
CA ALA A 40 -2.95 -8.20 -3.40
C ALA A 40 -4.41 -8.02 -2.93
N GLY A 41 -4.68 -8.08 -1.62
CA GLY A 41 -6.04 -7.97 -1.06
C GLY A 41 -6.95 -9.14 -1.38
N ARG A 42 -6.39 -10.31 -1.74
CA ARG A 42 -7.13 -11.53 -2.05
C ARG A 42 -7.18 -12.48 -0.86
N PHE A 43 -8.19 -13.35 -0.84
CA PHE A 43 -8.30 -14.43 0.13
C PHE A 43 -8.02 -15.77 -0.56
N ASP A 44 -6.73 -16.05 -0.78
CA ASP A 44 -6.31 -17.28 -1.45
C ASP A 44 -5.79 -18.30 -0.43
N LEU A 45 -6.17 -19.56 -0.61
CA LEU A 45 -5.61 -20.70 0.11
C LEU A 45 -5.07 -21.73 -0.89
N GLN A 46 -4.27 -22.68 -0.40
CA GLN A 46 -3.88 -23.82 -1.21
C GLN A 46 -5.07 -24.76 -1.43
N VAL A 47 -5.26 -25.19 -2.67
CA VAL A 47 -6.26 -26.17 -3.06
C VAL A 47 -5.60 -27.27 -3.86
N CYS A 48 -5.98 -28.51 -3.57
CA CYS A 48 -5.47 -29.67 -4.30
C CYS A 48 -6.12 -29.79 -5.68
N ARG A 49 -5.31 -29.94 -6.73
CA ARG A 49 -5.81 -30.14 -8.11
C ARG A 49 -6.56 -31.45 -8.30
N GLU A 50 -6.23 -32.48 -7.51
CA GLU A 50 -6.80 -33.82 -7.68
C GLU A 50 -8.11 -34.02 -6.93
N CYS A 51 -8.18 -33.61 -5.66
CA CYS A 51 -9.34 -33.85 -4.80
C CYS A 51 -10.10 -32.58 -4.40
N ALA A 52 -9.68 -31.40 -4.90
CA ALA A 52 -10.25 -30.09 -4.56
C ALA A 52 -10.22 -29.72 -3.06
N ALA A 53 -9.55 -30.50 -2.21
CA ALA A 53 -9.47 -30.20 -0.78
C ALA A 53 -8.69 -28.89 -0.53
N VAL A 54 -9.30 -27.98 0.21
CA VAL A 54 -8.68 -26.73 0.66
C VAL A 54 -7.77 -27.01 1.86
N GLN A 55 -6.58 -26.41 1.85
CA GLN A 55 -5.52 -26.65 2.82
C GLN A 55 -5.35 -25.45 3.76
N TYR A 56 -5.36 -25.71 5.06
CA TYR A 56 -4.87 -24.79 6.07
C TYR A 56 -4.34 -25.58 7.29
N PRO A 57 -3.19 -25.18 7.89
CA PRO A 57 -2.20 -24.24 7.35
C PRO A 57 -1.62 -24.70 6.00
N PRO A 58 -0.84 -23.86 5.28
CA PRO A 58 -0.19 -24.26 4.03
C PRO A 58 0.71 -25.49 4.20
N ARG A 59 0.70 -26.39 3.22
CA ARG A 59 1.37 -27.71 3.25
C ARG A 59 2.17 -27.94 1.96
N GLU A 60 3.05 -28.94 2.01
CA GLU A 60 3.76 -29.48 0.85
C GLU A 60 2.90 -30.50 0.08
N VAL A 61 2.05 -31.25 0.79
CA VAL A 61 1.16 -32.27 0.22
C VAL A 61 -0.25 -32.12 0.78
N CYS A 62 -1.23 -32.54 -0.01
CA CYS A 62 -2.65 -32.51 0.36
C CYS A 62 -2.91 -33.39 1.58
N HIS A 63 -3.62 -32.85 2.59
CA HIS A 63 -4.00 -33.62 3.78
C HIS A 63 -4.95 -34.79 3.50
N SER A 64 -5.68 -34.75 2.37
CA SER A 64 -6.73 -35.72 2.05
C SER A 64 -6.26 -36.85 1.15
N CYS A 65 -5.47 -36.54 0.11
CA CYS A 65 -5.05 -37.53 -0.90
C CYS A 65 -3.53 -37.65 -1.05
N LEU A 66 -2.74 -36.88 -0.28
CA LEU A 66 -1.27 -36.86 -0.32
C LEU A 66 -0.64 -36.40 -1.65
N SER A 67 -1.43 -35.96 -2.63
CA SER A 67 -0.92 -35.31 -3.84
C SER A 67 -0.11 -34.06 -3.52
N ASP A 68 0.99 -33.85 -4.24
CA ASP A 68 1.83 -32.65 -4.18
C ASP A 68 1.33 -31.52 -5.11
N GLN A 69 0.25 -31.76 -5.86
CA GLN A 69 -0.34 -30.82 -6.81
C GLN A 69 -1.24 -29.80 -6.09
N LEU A 70 -0.63 -28.96 -5.25
CA LEU A 70 -1.29 -27.85 -4.56
C LEU A 70 -1.04 -26.53 -5.30
N HIS A 71 -2.10 -25.79 -5.63
CA HIS A 71 -2.00 -24.43 -6.17
C HIS A 71 -2.76 -23.44 -5.30
N TRP A 72 -2.41 -22.17 -5.40
CA TRP A 72 -3.10 -21.07 -4.72
C TRP A 72 -4.27 -20.61 -5.57
N GLN A 73 -5.44 -20.51 -4.96
CA GLN A 73 -6.62 -19.92 -5.59
C GLN A 73 -7.51 -19.24 -4.57
N ALA A 74 -8.32 -18.30 -5.05
CA ALA A 74 -9.37 -17.69 -4.23
C ALA A 74 -10.32 -18.77 -3.72
N VAL A 75 -10.68 -18.67 -2.44
CA VAL A 75 -11.66 -19.55 -1.78
C VAL A 75 -12.73 -18.69 -1.10
N ASP A 76 -13.88 -19.28 -0.80
CA ASP A 76 -14.95 -18.58 -0.06
C ASP A 76 -14.42 -18.12 1.32
N PRO A 77 -14.36 -16.80 1.58
CA PRO A 77 -13.84 -16.27 2.83
C PRO A 77 -14.86 -16.34 3.97
N ASN A 78 -16.10 -16.79 3.75
CA ASN A 78 -17.12 -16.84 4.79
C ASN A 78 -16.94 -18.04 5.72
N GLY A 79 -17.36 -17.87 6.97
CA GLY A 79 -17.32 -18.92 7.97
C GLY A 79 -18.15 -18.60 9.20
N GLU A 80 -18.07 -19.49 10.19
CA GLU A 80 -18.70 -19.34 11.49
C GLU A 80 -17.62 -19.29 12.58
N LEU A 81 -17.67 -18.25 13.41
CA LEU A 81 -16.76 -18.10 14.53
C LEU A 81 -17.18 -19.05 15.66
N LEU A 82 -16.45 -20.14 15.85
CA LEU A 82 -16.82 -21.18 16.81
C LEU A 82 -16.57 -20.75 18.26
N VAL A 83 -15.40 -20.17 18.51
CA VAL A 83 -14.96 -19.78 19.84
C VAL A 83 -13.92 -18.66 19.77
N THR A 84 -13.99 -17.74 20.71
CA THR A 84 -13.03 -16.64 20.89
C THR A 84 -12.32 -16.73 22.23
N THR A 85 -11.01 -16.58 22.21
CA THR A 85 -10.16 -16.48 23.40
C THR A 85 -9.43 -15.14 23.40
N THR A 86 -9.40 -14.48 24.56
CA THR A 86 -8.64 -13.24 24.74
C THR A 86 -7.40 -13.52 25.58
N LEU A 87 -6.21 -13.33 24.99
CA LEU A 87 -4.96 -13.41 25.72
C LEU A 87 -4.68 -12.08 26.40
N HIS A 88 -4.39 -12.12 27.70
CA HIS A 88 -4.05 -10.95 28.52
C HIS A 88 -2.57 -10.89 28.91
N HIS A 89 -1.81 -11.95 28.65
CA HIS A 89 -0.38 -12.04 28.94
C HIS A 89 0.35 -12.77 27.81
N SER A 90 1.59 -12.37 27.57
CA SER A 90 2.52 -13.04 26.65
C SER A 90 3.94 -12.78 27.11
N ASN A 91 4.83 -13.76 26.94
CA ASN A 91 6.27 -13.59 27.18
C ASN A 91 6.99 -13.03 25.94
N ASP A 92 6.43 -13.23 24.74
CA ASP A 92 6.95 -12.66 23.49
C ASP A 92 6.59 -11.18 23.34
N LEU A 93 7.61 -10.33 23.19
CA LEU A 93 7.45 -8.88 23.01
C LEU A 93 6.50 -8.53 21.85
N TYR A 94 6.56 -9.29 20.75
CA TYR A 94 5.69 -9.10 19.60
C TYR A 94 4.20 -9.18 19.94
N PHE A 95 3.80 -10.23 20.66
CA PHE A 95 2.40 -10.41 21.04
C PHE A 95 2.01 -9.51 22.21
N ARG A 96 2.95 -9.11 23.08
CA ARG A 96 2.69 -8.17 24.19
C ARG A 96 2.15 -6.83 23.71
N GLU A 97 2.62 -6.30 22.59
CA GLU A 97 2.13 -5.03 22.04
C GLU A 97 0.66 -5.11 21.54
N ARG A 98 0.22 -6.32 21.23
CA ARG A 98 -1.14 -6.61 20.72
C ARG A 98 -2.15 -6.88 21.83
N LEU A 99 -1.72 -7.08 23.07
CA LEU A 99 -2.61 -7.33 24.21
C LEU A 99 -3.59 -6.17 24.47
N PRO A 100 -4.81 -6.45 24.96
CA PRO A 100 -5.44 -7.77 25.02
C PRO A 100 -5.67 -8.31 23.59
N TRP A 101 -5.23 -9.54 23.34
CA TRP A 101 -5.17 -10.11 21.99
C TRP A 101 -6.30 -11.11 21.78
N ARG A 102 -7.26 -10.77 20.93
CA ARG A 102 -8.43 -11.61 20.63
C ARG A 102 -8.14 -12.51 19.44
N ILE A 103 -8.16 -13.81 19.68
CA ILE A 103 -8.03 -14.86 18.66
C ILE A 103 -9.23 -15.79 18.71
N GLY A 104 -9.54 -16.43 17.60
CA GLY A 104 -10.65 -17.38 17.54
C GLY A 104 -10.47 -18.41 16.46
N THR A 105 -11.23 -19.50 16.60
CA THR A 105 -11.29 -20.57 15.60
C THR A 105 -12.52 -20.35 14.73
N VAL A 106 -12.32 -20.20 13.43
CA VAL A 106 -13.40 -20.01 12.46
C VAL A 106 -13.51 -21.27 11.62
N LYS A 107 -14.70 -21.88 11.59
CA LYS A 107 -15.01 -22.94 10.63
C LYS A 107 -15.38 -22.29 9.30
N MET A 108 -14.52 -22.46 8.29
CA MET A 108 -14.79 -21.89 6.98
C MET A 108 -15.85 -22.68 6.24
N ALA A 109 -16.65 -21.97 5.42
CA ALA A 109 -17.51 -22.59 4.41
C ALA A 109 -16.71 -23.41 3.40
N ALA A 110 -15.48 -22.97 3.08
CA ALA A 110 -14.55 -23.66 2.18
C ALA A 110 -13.96 -24.98 2.75
N GLY A 111 -14.29 -25.36 3.99
CA GLY A 111 -13.91 -26.66 4.56
C GLY A 111 -13.03 -26.60 5.81
N PRO A 112 -11.82 -26.01 5.79
CA PRO A 112 -10.91 -26.06 6.94
C PRO A 112 -11.36 -25.15 8.09
N SER A 113 -10.84 -25.43 9.29
CA SER A 113 -10.92 -24.50 10.41
C SER A 113 -9.64 -23.68 10.49
N VAL A 114 -9.76 -22.37 10.67
CA VAL A 114 -8.63 -21.44 10.71
C VAL A 114 -8.55 -20.71 12.04
N VAL A 115 -7.32 -20.36 12.45
CA VAL A 115 -7.10 -19.46 13.58
C VAL A 115 -6.98 -18.05 13.04
N ALA A 116 -7.82 -17.16 13.56
CA ALA A 116 -7.91 -15.78 13.10
C ALA A 116 -7.85 -14.80 14.27
N HIS A 117 -7.35 -13.59 14.00
CA HIS A 117 -7.58 -12.43 14.84
C HIS A 117 -9.05 -12.04 14.77
N VAL A 118 -9.70 -11.84 15.92
CA VAL A 118 -11.14 -11.59 15.97
C VAL A 118 -11.42 -10.11 16.20
N HIS A 119 -12.13 -9.49 15.26
CA HIS A 119 -12.55 -8.10 15.34
C HIS A 119 -13.41 -7.83 16.58
N GLY A 120 -13.31 -6.62 17.16
CA GLY A 120 -14.06 -6.12 18.32
C GLY A 120 -15.59 -6.33 18.30
N ASP A 121 -16.14 -6.57 17.12
CA ASP A 121 -17.58 -6.67 16.87
C ASP A 121 -18.11 -8.07 16.63
N CYS A 122 -17.21 -9.05 16.51
CA CYS A 122 -17.59 -10.45 16.38
C CYS A 122 -17.75 -11.12 17.75
N ARG A 123 -18.72 -12.02 17.83
CA ARG A 123 -19.07 -12.87 18.97
C ARG A 123 -19.10 -14.34 18.55
N ASP A 124 -19.01 -15.22 19.52
CA ASP A 124 -19.07 -16.67 19.29
C ASP A 124 -20.44 -17.04 18.70
N GLY A 125 -20.43 -17.89 17.68
CA GLY A 125 -21.60 -18.26 16.87
C GLY A 125 -21.90 -17.30 15.70
N ASP A 126 -21.24 -16.15 15.60
CA ASP A 126 -21.48 -15.22 14.50
C ASP A 126 -21.01 -15.79 13.15
N LYS A 127 -21.75 -15.47 12.09
CA LYS A 127 -21.22 -15.57 10.74
C LYS A 127 -20.23 -14.44 10.50
N VAL A 128 -19.04 -14.80 10.04
CA VAL A 128 -17.91 -13.88 9.84
C VAL A 128 -17.40 -13.96 8.42
N ARG A 129 -16.81 -12.86 7.96
CA ARG A 129 -16.04 -12.79 6.72
C ARG A 129 -14.56 -12.73 7.06
N LEU A 130 -13.78 -13.66 6.55
CA LEU A 130 -12.34 -13.68 6.73
C LEU A 130 -11.66 -12.72 5.76
N ALA A 131 -10.55 -12.15 6.20
CA ALA A 131 -9.66 -11.35 5.37
C ALA A 131 -8.21 -11.74 5.64
N LEU A 132 -7.41 -11.88 4.58
CA LEU A 132 -5.97 -11.94 4.68
C LEU A 132 -5.44 -10.51 4.66
N LYS A 133 -4.66 -10.15 5.68
CA LYS A 133 -4.01 -8.84 5.79
C LYS A 133 -2.54 -9.03 6.13
N LEU A 134 -1.73 -8.05 5.77
CA LEU A 134 -0.34 -8.01 6.17
C LEU A 134 -0.20 -7.31 7.52
N ASP A 135 0.48 -7.94 8.46
CA ASP A 135 0.91 -7.26 9.67
C ASP A 135 2.08 -6.31 9.38
N ARG A 136 2.53 -5.62 10.44
CA ARG A 136 3.67 -4.69 10.37
C ARG A 136 4.97 -5.34 9.94
N SER A 137 5.13 -6.65 10.15
CA SER A 137 6.31 -7.39 9.71
C SER A 137 6.19 -7.95 8.29
N GLY A 138 5.13 -7.58 7.56
CA GLY A 138 4.86 -8.05 6.21
C GLY A 138 4.41 -9.51 6.17
N GLN A 139 3.95 -10.08 7.27
CA GLN A 139 3.44 -11.44 7.32
C GLN A 139 1.92 -11.46 7.18
N ALA A 140 1.41 -12.41 6.41
CA ALA A 140 -0.03 -12.63 6.32
C ALA A 140 -0.62 -13.11 7.66
N VAL A 141 -1.70 -12.48 8.04
CA VAL A 141 -2.57 -12.83 9.17
C VAL A 141 -4.01 -12.92 8.70
N ILE A 142 -4.78 -13.84 9.29
CA ILE A 142 -6.22 -13.95 9.01
C ILE A 142 -6.96 -13.13 10.06
N LEU A 143 -7.87 -12.27 9.61
CA LEU A 143 -8.80 -11.53 10.46
C LEU A 143 -10.22 -12.06 10.22
N ALA A 144 -10.94 -12.33 11.30
CA ALA A 144 -12.37 -12.57 11.29
C ALA A 144 -13.09 -11.24 11.50
N LEU A 145 -13.85 -10.81 10.48
CA LEU A 145 -14.58 -9.56 10.44
C LEU A 145 -16.09 -9.83 10.47
N PRO A 146 -16.91 -8.88 10.95
CA PRO A 146 -18.36 -8.95 10.76
C PRO A 146 -18.70 -9.02 9.26
N GLN A 147 -19.78 -9.72 8.91
CA GLN A 147 -20.23 -9.81 7.51
C GLN A 147 -20.61 -8.45 6.92
N GLN A 148 -21.20 -7.59 7.74
CA GLN A 148 -21.61 -6.24 7.38
C GLN A 148 -20.70 -5.20 8.05
N ALA A 149 -20.48 -4.08 7.38
CA ALA A 149 -19.72 -2.98 7.96
C ALA A 149 -20.43 -2.46 9.21
N THR A 150 -19.69 -2.41 10.32
CA THR A 150 -20.17 -1.83 11.59
C THR A 150 -19.70 -0.38 11.73
N PRO A 151 -20.40 0.46 12.52
CA PRO A 151 -19.92 1.79 12.85
C PRO A 151 -18.52 1.72 13.47
N ASN A 152 -17.59 2.52 12.98
CA ASN A 152 -16.19 2.57 13.45
C ASN A 152 -15.39 1.26 13.28
N MET A 153 -15.82 0.34 12.41
CA MET A 153 -15.08 -0.90 12.13
C MET A 153 -13.58 -0.65 11.85
N ALA A 154 -13.27 0.34 11.00
CA ALA A 154 -11.90 0.68 10.65
C ALA A 154 -11.06 1.23 11.82
N ASP A 155 -11.69 1.65 12.91
CA ASP A 155 -11.02 2.18 14.11
C ASP A 155 -10.60 1.07 15.09
N ASP A 156 -11.00 -0.18 14.87
CA ASP A 156 -10.53 -1.32 15.65
C ASP A 156 -9.00 -1.44 15.63
N LYS A 157 -8.41 -1.75 16.79
CA LYS A 157 -6.96 -1.79 16.99
C LYS A 157 -6.25 -2.72 16.00
N ILE A 158 -6.83 -3.89 15.72
CA ILE A 158 -6.23 -4.90 14.84
C ILE A 158 -6.27 -4.40 13.40
N LEU A 159 -7.41 -3.84 12.96
CA LEU A 159 -7.53 -3.29 11.60
C LEU A 159 -6.59 -2.09 11.40
N ARG A 160 -6.47 -1.20 12.39
CA ARG A 160 -5.52 -0.08 12.36
C ARG A 160 -4.06 -0.53 12.29
N GLU A 161 -3.74 -1.68 12.88
CA GLU A 161 -2.39 -2.24 12.82
C GLU A 161 -2.08 -2.92 11.48
N THR A 162 -3.08 -3.49 10.83
CA THR A 162 -2.93 -4.19 9.53
C THR A 162 -3.28 -3.32 8.32
N SER A 163 -3.61 -2.04 8.54
CA SER A 163 -3.90 -1.04 7.51
C SER A 163 -3.10 0.22 7.78
N CYS A 164 -3.18 1.19 6.87
CA CYS A 164 -2.57 2.51 7.00
C CYS A 164 -3.63 3.61 6.77
N ASP A 165 -4.82 3.44 7.36
CA ASP A 165 -5.94 4.38 7.17
C ASP A 165 -5.52 5.85 7.42
N PRO A 166 -5.82 6.78 6.49
CA PRO A 166 -5.48 8.19 6.62
C PRO A 166 -6.11 8.91 7.83
N LYS A 167 -7.16 8.36 8.44
CA LYS A 167 -7.86 9.01 9.56
C LYS A 167 -6.89 9.38 10.70
N PHE A 168 -6.86 10.66 11.03
CA PHE A 168 -5.96 11.31 11.98
C PHE A 168 -4.47 11.29 11.65
N ARG A 169 -4.08 10.92 10.42
CA ARG A 169 -2.68 10.90 9.97
C ARG A 169 -2.22 12.22 9.41
N ARG A 170 -0.90 12.41 9.38
CA ARG A 170 -0.24 13.53 8.71
C ARG A 170 0.43 12.99 7.45
N VAL A 171 0.03 13.51 6.30
CA VAL A 171 0.36 12.92 5.00
C VAL A 171 1.16 13.92 4.18
N LEU A 172 2.27 13.51 3.59
CA LEU A 172 3.00 14.28 2.59
C LEU A 172 2.56 13.85 1.19
N VAL A 173 2.12 14.80 0.37
CA VAL A 173 1.87 14.65 -1.06
C VAL A 173 2.96 15.43 -1.79
N THR A 174 3.80 14.76 -2.58
CA THR A 174 5.06 15.37 -3.07
C THR A 174 4.84 16.45 -4.13
N ASP A 175 3.83 16.32 -4.98
CA ASP A 175 3.38 17.35 -5.92
C ASP A 175 1.88 17.55 -5.80
N GLY A 176 1.48 18.56 -5.03
CA GLY A 176 0.10 18.93 -4.79
C GLY A 176 -0.55 19.77 -5.91
N LYS A 177 0.23 20.30 -6.86
CA LYS A 177 -0.31 21.09 -7.99
C LYS A 177 -0.74 20.20 -9.17
N SER A 178 -0.16 19.01 -9.29
CA SER A 178 -0.57 18.02 -10.29
C SER A 178 -2.05 17.64 -10.15
N ALA A 179 -2.69 17.21 -11.24
CA ALA A 179 -4.08 16.79 -11.22
C ALA A 179 -4.33 15.63 -10.22
N VAL A 180 -3.39 14.68 -10.16
CA VAL A 180 -3.41 13.56 -9.19
C VAL A 180 -3.16 14.07 -7.77
N GLY A 181 -2.24 15.01 -7.59
CA GLY A 181 -1.96 15.67 -6.31
C GLY A 181 -3.18 16.35 -5.71
N LEU A 182 -3.87 17.20 -6.48
CA LEU A 182 -5.09 17.89 -6.07
C LEU A 182 -6.17 16.89 -5.61
N ALA A 183 -6.47 15.90 -6.44
CA ALA A 183 -7.47 14.86 -6.13
C ALA A 183 -7.09 14.02 -4.90
N THR A 184 -5.79 13.76 -4.72
CA THR A 184 -5.26 13.03 -3.57
C THR A 184 -5.43 13.84 -2.28
N ILE A 185 -5.11 15.13 -2.28
CA ILE A 185 -5.30 16.02 -1.13
C ILE A 185 -6.77 16.03 -0.72
N GLU A 186 -7.69 16.26 -1.66
CA GLU A 186 -9.14 16.25 -1.41
C GLU A 186 -9.62 14.92 -0.79
N SER A 187 -9.17 13.80 -1.37
CA SER A 187 -9.55 12.47 -0.89
C SER A 187 -9.00 12.16 0.52
N LEU A 188 -7.79 12.64 0.85
CA LEU A 188 -7.21 12.50 2.18
C LEU A 188 -7.95 13.34 3.23
N LEU A 189 -8.33 14.56 2.88
CA LEU A 189 -9.12 15.44 3.74
C LEU A 189 -10.49 14.82 4.03
N ALA A 190 -11.13 14.22 3.02
CA ALA A 190 -12.39 13.48 3.16
C ALA A 190 -12.21 12.18 3.96
N ALA A 191 -11.05 11.52 3.86
CA ALA A 191 -10.69 10.35 4.66
C ALA A 191 -10.34 10.67 6.12
N GLY A 192 -10.31 11.95 6.51
CA GLY A 192 -10.08 12.40 7.88
C GLY A 192 -8.61 12.58 8.26
N ALA A 193 -7.72 12.82 7.28
CA ALA A 193 -6.35 13.21 7.56
C ALA A 193 -6.30 14.46 8.46
N THR A 194 -5.41 14.44 9.45
CA THR A 194 -5.20 15.58 10.38
C THR A 194 -4.50 16.73 9.68
N THR A 195 -3.51 16.42 8.85
CA THR A 195 -2.69 17.40 8.15
C THR A 195 -2.25 16.81 6.82
N VAL A 196 -2.30 17.61 5.76
CA VAL A 196 -1.73 17.27 4.47
C VAL A 196 -0.63 18.29 4.17
N PHE A 197 0.62 17.84 4.21
CA PHE A 197 1.76 18.59 3.72
C PHE A 197 1.74 18.50 2.19
N ALA A 198 1.45 19.62 1.53
CA ALA A 198 1.28 19.67 0.09
C ALA A 198 2.54 20.28 -0.55
N GLY A 199 3.34 19.42 -1.18
CA GLY A 199 4.57 19.80 -1.86
C GLY A 199 4.29 20.61 -3.13
N GLU A 200 5.11 21.63 -3.37
CA GLU A 200 5.17 22.36 -4.62
C GLU A 200 6.62 22.59 -5.05
N SER A 201 6.98 22.19 -6.26
CA SER A 201 8.34 22.37 -6.80
C SER A 201 8.55 23.77 -7.40
N GLN A 202 7.47 24.40 -7.87
CA GLN A 202 7.50 25.70 -8.54
C GLN A 202 6.52 26.66 -7.85
N PRO A 203 6.91 27.30 -6.74
CA PRO A 203 6.03 28.22 -6.00
C PRO A 203 5.52 29.39 -6.86
N TRP A 204 6.34 29.85 -7.82
CA TRP A 204 6.00 30.94 -8.74
C TRP A 204 4.91 30.58 -9.76
N LYS A 205 4.67 29.29 -10.04
CA LYS A 205 3.61 28.87 -10.97
C LYS A 205 2.26 28.88 -10.24
N ALA A 206 1.38 29.81 -10.62
CA ALA A 206 0.06 29.94 -10.03
C ALA A 206 -0.83 28.71 -10.33
N SER A 207 -1.66 28.33 -9.36
CA SER A 207 -2.70 27.31 -9.51
C SER A 207 -3.87 27.66 -8.59
N ASP A 208 -4.98 28.11 -9.17
CA ASP A 208 -6.15 28.56 -8.39
C ASP A 208 -6.74 27.42 -7.57
N LYS A 209 -6.79 26.21 -8.13
CA LYS A 209 -7.25 25.00 -7.42
C LYS A 209 -6.37 24.68 -6.22
N PHE A 210 -5.05 24.72 -6.40
CA PHE A 210 -4.12 24.46 -5.31
C PHE A 210 -4.21 25.53 -4.22
N ASN A 211 -4.30 26.81 -4.61
CA ASN A 211 -4.46 27.92 -3.69
C ASN A 211 -5.77 27.79 -2.89
N ALA A 212 -6.88 27.39 -3.53
CA ALA A 212 -8.15 27.13 -2.86
C ALA A 212 -8.04 25.99 -1.84
N LEU A 213 -7.39 24.86 -2.18
CA LEU A 213 -7.17 23.76 -1.22
C LEU A 213 -6.32 24.19 -0.02
N CYS A 214 -5.35 25.07 -0.23
CA CYS A 214 -4.50 25.59 0.84
C CYS A 214 -5.22 26.56 1.80
N THR A 215 -6.50 26.87 1.56
CA THR A 215 -7.33 27.63 2.52
C THR A 215 -7.91 26.77 3.64
N ASP A 216 -7.92 25.43 3.49
CA ASP A 216 -8.25 24.52 4.59
C ASP A 216 -7.07 24.47 5.58
N ASP A 217 -7.32 24.75 6.86
CA ASP A 217 -6.31 24.78 7.93
C ASP A 217 -5.50 23.47 8.08
N ARG A 218 -6.02 22.36 7.53
CA ARG A 218 -5.33 21.06 7.54
C ARG A 218 -4.30 20.95 6.41
N VAL A 219 -4.33 21.81 5.39
CA VAL A 219 -3.39 21.77 4.26
C VAL A 219 -2.25 22.75 4.50
N GLN A 220 -1.01 22.25 4.46
CA GLN A 220 0.19 23.05 4.70
C GLN A 220 1.11 22.99 3.48
N ARG A 221 1.29 24.12 2.81
CA ARG A 221 2.21 24.26 1.66
C ARG A 221 3.64 23.97 2.08
N GLN A 222 4.35 23.19 1.28
CA GLN A 222 5.77 22.89 1.47
C GLN A 222 6.51 23.11 0.15
N ASP A 223 7.59 23.88 0.19
CA ASP A 223 8.52 23.94 -0.93
C ASP A 223 9.22 22.58 -1.04
N LEU A 224 8.99 21.87 -2.14
CA LEU A 224 9.55 20.55 -2.38
C LEU A 224 9.82 20.34 -3.86
N ASP A 225 11.10 20.36 -4.20
CA ASP A 225 11.59 19.89 -5.49
C ASP A 225 12.37 18.60 -5.25
N ILE A 226 11.87 17.50 -5.81
CA ILE A 226 12.48 16.18 -5.62
C ILE A 226 13.75 15.97 -6.46
N THR A 227 14.05 16.88 -7.38
CA THR A 227 15.30 16.89 -8.15
C THR A 227 16.44 17.59 -7.39
N ASP A 228 16.09 18.51 -6.48
CA ASP A 228 17.03 19.22 -5.61
C ASP A 228 17.19 18.53 -4.25
N SER A 229 18.34 17.86 -4.04
CA SER A 229 18.66 17.19 -2.78
C SER A 229 18.59 18.13 -1.56
N ASP A 230 18.98 19.40 -1.70
CA ASP A 230 18.96 20.34 -0.58
C ASP A 230 17.51 20.72 -0.24
N SER A 231 16.62 20.82 -1.23
CA SER A 231 15.18 21.01 -1.02
C SER A 231 14.58 19.87 -0.21
N VAL A 232 14.84 18.62 -0.62
CA VAL A 232 14.35 17.44 0.09
C VAL A 232 14.92 17.37 1.51
N GLU A 233 16.22 17.65 1.69
CA GLU A 233 16.86 17.63 3.00
C GLU A 233 16.30 18.70 3.95
N ARG A 234 16.16 19.95 3.49
CA ARG A 234 15.60 21.03 4.31
C ARG A 234 14.20 20.69 4.79
N LEU A 235 13.36 20.16 3.89
CA LEU A 235 11.99 19.80 4.24
C LEU A 235 11.95 18.61 5.20
N SER A 236 12.76 17.57 4.96
CA SER A 236 12.78 16.38 5.81
C SER A 236 13.23 16.70 7.25
N ARG A 237 14.16 17.65 7.42
CA ARG A 237 14.55 18.16 8.75
C ARG A 237 13.40 18.89 9.46
N SER A 238 12.56 19.60 8.72
CA SER A 238 11.42 20.37 9.26
C SER A 238 10.21 19.50 9.63
N ILE A 239 9.86 18.54 8.77
CA ILE A 239 8.62 17.76 8.88
C ILE A 239 8.80 16.24 8.84
N GLY A 240 9.98 15.69 8.58
CA GLY A 240 10.18 14.24 8.42
C GLY A 240 9.74 13.44 9.64
N GLY A 241 10.02 13.91 10.85
CA GLY A 241 9.50 13.31 12.10
C GLY A 241 8.00 13.52 12.34
N LYS A 242 7.31 14.25 11.45
CA LYS A 242 5.87 14.51 11.47
C LYS A 242 5.12 13.74 10.38
N VAL A 243 5.79 13.16 9.38
CA VAL A 243 5.10 12.45 8.29
C VAL A 243 4.77 11.03 8.75
N ASP A 244 3.48 10.68 8.67
CA ASP A 244 2.99 9.32 8.94
C ASP A 244 2.71 8.56 7.63
N ILE A 245 2.39 9.26 6.54
CA ILE A 245 2.23 8.66 5.20
C ILE A 245 2.91 9.57 4.19
N LEU A 246 3.74 9.02 3.31
CA LEU A 246 4.31 9.75 2.17
C LEU A 246 3.69 9.19 0.89
N ILE A 247 3.15 10.06 0.05
CA ILE A 247 2.57 9.73 -1.26
C ILE A 247 3.34 10.48 -2.32
N ASN A 248 4.13 9.74 -3.10
CA ASN A 248 4.86 10.26 -4.23
C ASN A 248 3.91 10.39 -5.43
N THR A 249 3.41 11.61 -5.66
CA THR A 249 2.57 11.99 -6.81
C THR A 249 3.37 12.64 -7.92
N THR A 250 4.66 12.89 -7.70
CA THR A 250 5.52 13.54 -8.69
C THR A 250 5.85 12.55 -9.80
N GLY A 251 5.77 13.03 -11.04
CA GLY A 251 6.12 12.23 -12.20
C GLY A 251 6.48 13.10 -13.39
N TYR A 252 7.31 12.54 -14.26
CA TYR A 252 7.66 13.11 -15.55
C TYR A 252 7.37 12.08 -16.63
N GLU A 253 6.54 12.43 -17.61
CA GLU A 253 6.18 11.56 -18.73
C GLU A 253 6.42 12.29 -20.04
N ARG A 254 7.13 11.71 -21.01
CA ARG A 254 7.26 12.31 -22.35
C ARG A 254 7.12 11.23 -23.41
N GLU A 255 6.50 11.61 -24.51
CA GLU A 255 6.51 10.80 -25.72
C GLU A 255 7.90 10.76 -26.34
N GLY A 256 8.25 9.59 -26.87
CA GLY A 256 9.54 9.30 -27.47
C GLY A 256 9.95 7.84 -27.23
N GLY A 257 10.21 7.15 -28.33
CA GLY A 257 10.94 5.87 -28.29
C GLY A 257 12.44 6.09 -28.08
N ILE A 258 13.17 5.00 -27.82
CA ILE A 258 14.60 5.05 -27.47
C ILE A 258 15.49 5.32 -28.71
N LEU A 259 15.10 4.85 -29.89
CA LEU A 259 15.95 4.91 -31.10
C LEU A 259 15.98 6.30 -31.75
N HIS A 260 14.93 7.10 -31.53
CA HIS A 260 14.73 8.35 -32.23
C HIS A 260 15.04 9.53 -31.30
N ASN A 261 15.43 10.66 -31.89
CA ASN A 261 15.65 11.92 -31.17
C ASN A 261 16.84 11.83 -30.18
N ARG A 262 18.06 11.63 -30.72
CA ARG A 262 19.39 11.37 -30.06
C ARG A 262 19.84 12.34 -28.93
N ASP A 263 18.93 13.08 -28.35
CA ASP A 263 19.08 13.90 -27.17
C ASP A 263 18.77 13.08 -25.89
N MET A 264 19.80 12.89 -25.06
CA MET A 264 19.68 12.18 -23.79
C MET A 264 19.14 13.04 -22.64
N SER A 265 18.92 14.34 -22.85
CA SER A 265 18.42 15.25 -21.81
C SER A 265 17.11 14.77 -21.20
N LYS A 266 16.16 14.34 -22.02
CA LYS A 266 14.86 13.80 -21.59
C LYS A 266 14.99 12.49 -20.82
N ALA A 267 15.97 11.65 -21.17
CA ALA A 267 16.24 10.41 -20.45
C ALA A 267 16.83 10.69 -19.07
N HIS A 268 17.75 11.66 -18.97
CA HIS A 268 18.26 12.11 -17.68
C HIS A 268 17.15 12.71 -16.83
N GLU A 269 16.30 13.59 -17.38
CA GLU A 269 15.19 14.21 -16.64
C GLU A 269 14.17 13.18 -16.16
N ALA A 270 13.77 12.22 -17.02
CA ALA A 270 12.85 11.16 -16.64
C ALA A 270 13.42 10.26 -15.53
N MET A 271 14.70 9.90 -15.62
CA MET A 271 15.37 9.09 -14.60
C MET A 271 15.55 9.87 -13.29
N ASP A 272 15.92 11.14 -13.39
CA ASP A 272 16.16 11.98 -12.23
C ASP A 272 14.88 12.23 -11.43
N ILE A 273 13.76 12.50 -12.11
CA ILE A 273 12.47 12.73 -11.44
C ILE A 273 11.85 11.41 -10.95
N ASN A 274 11.65 10.43 -11.83
CA ASN A 274 10.85 9.25 -11.50
C ASN A 274 11.59 8.25 -10.61
N CYS A 275 12.92 8.16 -10.72
CA CYS A 275 13.72 7.16 -10.01
C CYS A 275 14.62 7.80 -8.95
N MET A 276 15.50 8.73 -9.32
CA MET A 276 16.43 9.34 -8.35
C MET A 276 15.68 10.21 -7.34
N GLY A 277 14.62 10.91 -7.75
CA GLY A 277 13.76 11.68 -6.84
C GLY A 277 13.11 10.80 -5.78
N LEU A 278 12.65 9.60 -6.16
CA LEU A 278 12.17 8.58 -5.21
C LEU A 278 13.28 8.15 -4.23
N MET A 279 14.51 7.93 -4.71
CA MET A 279 15.65 7.61 -3.85
C MET A 279 15.99 8.75 -2.88
N ARG A 280 16.01 10.01 -3.34
CA ARG A 280 16.26 11.19 -2.49
C ARG A 280 15.22 11.31 -1.38
N LEU A 281 13.93 11.15 -1.74
CA LEU A 281 12.86 11.10 -0.75
C LEU A 281 13.13 9.99 0.27
N ALA A 282 13.46 8.77 -0.17
CA ALA A 282 13.69 7.64 0.73
C ALA A 282 14.88 7.86 1.67
N GLN A 283 15.99 8.41 1.16
CA GLN A 283 17.19 8.70 1.96
C GLN A 283 16.93 9.75 3.04
N HIS A 284 16.14 10.79 2.74
CA HIS A 284 15.90 11.91 3.66
C HIS A 284 14.69 11.73 4.58
N PHE A 285 13.59 11.14 4.10
CA PHE A 285 12.37 10.90 4.90
C PHE A 285 12.33 9.52 5.54
N GLY A 286 12.88 8.50 4.88
CA GLY A 286 12.82 7.09 5.31
C GLY A 286 13.29 6.87 6.74
N PRO A 287 14.49 7.35 7.16
CA PRO A 287 14.97 7.17 8.53
C PRO A 287 14.06 7.79 9.59
N ALA A 288 13.53 8.99 9.34
CA ALA A 288 12.64 9.67 10.27
C ALA A 288 11.28 8.95 10.37
N MET A 289 10.71 8.53 9.25
CA MET A 289 9.47 7.74 9.19
C MET A 289 9.64 6.36 9.84
N ALA A 290 10.82 5.73 9.71
CA ALA A 290 11.12 4.44 10.35
C ALA A 290 11.10 4.54 11.87
N GLY A 291 11.59 5.64 12.43
CA GLY A 291 11.42 5.94 13.85
C GLY A 291 9.95 6.08 14.24
N ARG A 292 9.12 6.68 13.39
CA ARG A 292 7.69 6.88 13.66
C ARG A 292 6.86 5.60 13.63
N ALA A 293 7.25 4.62 12.82
CA ALA A 293 6.49 3.39 12.68
C ALA A 293 6.36 2.59 14.00
N GLY A 294 7.18 2.87 15.03
CA GLY A 294 7.03 2.28 16.37
C GLY A 294 6.03 2.99 17.31
N ASP A 295 5.42 4.11 16.90
CA ASP A 295 4.72 5.02 17.82
C ASP A 295 3.25 4.67 18.09
N GLY A 296 3.02 3.61 18.86
CA GLY A 296 1.73 3.34 19.51
C GLY A 296 0.53 3.32 18.55
N VAL A 297 -0.49 4.14 18.80
CA VAL A 297 -1.71 4.21 17.96
C VAL A 297 -1.41 4.69 16.53
N ASN A 298 -0.30 5.40 16.34
CA ASN A 298 0.13 5.91 15.04
C ASN A 298 1.23 5.04 14.37
N ASN A 299 1.42 3.81 14.80
CA ASN A 299 2.46 2.91 14.30
C ASN A 299 2.33 2.52 12.81
N ALA A 300 1.12 2.53 12.24
CA ALA A 300 0.93 2.29 10.82
C ALA A 300 1.39 3.49 9.98
N VAL A 301 2.52 3.33 9.31
CA VAL A 301 3.14 4.31 8.43
C VAL A 301 3.19 3.72 7.03
N ALA A 302 2.98 4.54 6.00
CA ALA A 302 2.99 4.07 4.61
C ALA A 302 3.85 4.94 3.70
N TRP A 303 4.42 4.27 2.70
CA TRP A 303 5.15 4.83 1.58
C TRP A 303 4.41 4.45 0.31
N VAL A 304 3.81 5.42 -0.37
CA VAL A 304 2.96 5.18 -1.53
C VAL A 304 3.63 5.75 -2.77
N ASN A 305 3.83 4.91 -3.78
CA ASN A 305 4.34 5.32 -5.09
C ASN A 305 3.24 5.19 -6.13
N ILE A 306 3.06 6.22 -6.95
CA ILE A 306 2.21 6.17 -8.13
C ILE A 306 3.10 5.93 -9.33
N MET A 307 2.96 4.75 -9.93
CA MET A 307 3.70 4.31 -11.11
C MET A 307 2.72 3.97 -12.23
N SER A 308 3.26 3.71 -13.41
CA SER A 308 2.49 3.17 -14.52
C SER A 308 2.58 1.65 -14.60
N ILE A 309 1.55 1.01 -15.15
CA ILE A 309 1.61 -0.39 -15.61
C ILE A 309 2.82 -0.65 -16.52
N TYR A 310 3.27 0.37 -17.26
CA TYR A 310 4.45 0.31 -18.11
C TYR A 310 5.79 0.27 -17.35
N ALA A 311 5.76 0.21 -16.02
CA ALA A 311 6.91 -0.22 -15.21
C ALA A 311 7.22 -1.73 -15.40
N HIS A 312 6.20 -2.53 -15.73
CA HIS A 312 6.34 -3.97 -15.93
C HIS A 312 6.60 -4.38 -17.38
N VAL A 313 6.22 -3.52 -18.33
CA VAL A 313 6.38 -3.75 -19.76
C VAL A 313 6.62 -2.43 -20.48
N ASN A 314 7.52 -2.41 -21.46
CA ASN A 314 7.86 -1.17 -22.13
C ASN A 314 6.80 -0.79 -23.18
N LEU A 315 6.38 0.48 -23.21
CA LEU A 315 5.59 1.04 -24.31
C LEU A 315 6.54 1.70 -25.31
N PRO A 316 6.69 1.19 -26.55
CA PRO A 316 7.68 1.70 -27.50
C PRO A 316 7.55 3.19 -27.83
N SER A 317 6.34 3.74 -27.85
CA SER A 317 6.11 5.18 -28.05
C SER A 317 6.57 6.04 -26.87
N ARG A 318 6.84 5.45 -25.70
CA ARG A 318 7.30 6.11 -24.46
C ARG A 318 8.44 5.33 -23.79
N GLY A 319 9.33 4.75 -24.58
CA GLY A 319 10.28 3.75 -24.08
C GLY A 319 11.23 4.28 -23.00
N ILE A 320 11.62 5.55 -23.07
CA ILE A 320 12.46 6.22 -22.05
C ILE A 320 11.70 6.31 -20.71
N TRP A 321 10.45 6.75 -20.77
CA TRP A 321 9.62 6.88 -19.58
C TRP A 321 9.34 5.52 -18.95
N SER A 322 8.95 4.51 -19.73
CA SER A 322 8.77 3.14 -19.23
C SER A 322 10.04 2.61 -18.56
N ALA A 323 11.24 2.89 -19.09
CA ALA A 323 12.50 2.52 -18.46
C ALA A 323 12.70 3.21 -17.09
N SER A 324 12.36 4.49 -16.97
CA SER A 324 12.40 5.21 -15.68
C SER A 324 11.42 4.64 -14.66
N GLN A 325 10.23 4.22 -15.10
CA GLN A 325 9.20 3.60 -14.25
C GLN A 325 9.63 2.20 -13.79
N ALA A 326 10.25 1.41 -14.67
CA ALA A 326 10.83 0.11 -14.30
C ALA A 326 11.97 0.25 -13.27
N ALA A 327 12.81 1.28 -13.42
CA ALA A 327 13.83 1.60 -12.42
C ALA A 327 13.19 1.99 -11.07
N ALA A 328 12.17 2.85 -11.09
CA ALA A 328 11.42 3.23 -9.88
C ALA A 328 10.75 2.02 -9.19
N LEU A 329 10.21 1.07 -9.96
CA LEU A 329 9.67 -0.18 -9.44
C LEU A 329 10.74 -1.00 -8.71
N SER A 330 11.93 -1.12 -9.31
CA SER A 330 13.06 -1.82 -8.68
C SER A 330 13.49 -1.14 -7.36
N VAL A 331 13.55 0.20 -7.34
CA VAL A 331 13.78 0.96 -6.10
C VAL A 331 12.72 0.63 -5.06
N SER A 332 11.45 0.65 -5.43
CA SER A 332 10.37 0.36 -4.49
C SER A 332 10.43 -1.07 -3.94
N GLN A 333 10.84 -2.06 -4.73
CA GLN A 333 11.03 -3.43 -4.25
C GLN A 333 12.15 -3.51 -3.21
N CYS A 334 13.22 -2.73 -3.37
CA CYS A 334 14.25 -2.58 -2.36
C CYS A 334 13.68 -1.96 -1.07
N LEU A 335 12.97 -0.84 -1.20
CA LEU A 335 12.35 -0.14 -0.07
C LEU A 335 11.39 -1.03 0.73
N ARG A 336 10.63 -1.92 0.07
CA ARG A 336 9.74 -2.87 0.75
C ARG A 336 10.50 -3.77 1.74
N ASN A 337 11.74 -4.13 1.42
CA ASN A 337 12.61 -4.93 2.30
C ASN A 337 13.33 -4.09 3.35
N GLU A 338 13.84 -2.90 2.99
CA GLU A 338 14.51 -2.01 3.93
C GLU A 338 13.57 -1.51 5.03
N PHE A 339 12.33 -1.20 4.66
CA PHE A 339 11.31 -0.74 5.59
C PHE A 339 10.59 -1.85 6.36
N LEU A 340 10.83 -3.12 6.02
CA LEU A 340 10.24 -4.25 6.72
C LEU A 340 10.58 -4.24 8.22
N GLN A 341 11.77 -3.73 8.57
CA GLN A 341 12.24 -3.69 9.95
C GLN A 341 11.47 -2.69 10.82
N SER A 342 11.08 -1.56 10.25
CA SER A 342 10.31 -0.51 10.94
C SER A 342 8.81 -0.76 10.85
N GLY A 343 8.38 -1.50 9.84
CA GLY A 343 6.99 -1.81 9.54
C GLY A 343 6.27 -0.70 8.79
N ILE A 344 7.01 0.07 7.98
CA ILE A 344 6.41 0.97 7.00
C ILE A 344 5.91 0.12 5.82
N ARG A 345 4.63 0.26 5.47
CA ARG A 345 4.05 -0.41 4.31
C ARG A 345 4.46 0.32 3.04
N VAL A 346 5.00 -0.40 2.06
CA VAL A 346 5.28 0.16 0.72
C VAL A 346 4.17 -0.26 -0.23
N VAL A 347 3.40 0.73 -0.70
CA VAL A 347 2.28 0.56 -1.61
C VAL A 347 2.67 1.11 -2.99
N ASN A 348 2.54 0.29 -4.02
CA ASN A 348 2.71 0.70 -5.41
C ASN A 348 1.36 0.67 -6.11
N LEU A 349 1.00 1.79 -6.72
CA LEU A 349 -0.12 1.86 -7.64
C LEU A 349 0.42 1.80 -9.06
N PHE A 350 -0.14 0.93 -9.88
CA PHE A 350 0.15 0.79 -11.30
C PHE A 350 -1.08 1.24 -12.09
N SER A 351 -1.00 2.45 -12.63
CA SER A 351 -2.09 3.01 -13.43
C SER A 351 -1.92 2.70 -14.91
N GLY A 352 -3.05 2.57 -15.61
CA GLY A 352 -3.12 2.82 -17.05
C GLY A 352 -2.95 4.31 -17.37
N PRO A 353 -3.18 4.74 -18.62
CA PRO A 353 -3.12 6.16 -19.02
C PRO A 353 -4.01 7.03 -18.13
N ILE A 354 -3.45 8.09 -17.54
CA ILE A 354 -4.17 8.99 -16.63
C ILE A 354 -4.71 10.18 -17.42
N ASP A 355 -5.93 10.63 -17.15
CA ASP A 355 -6.51 11.83 -17.75
C ASP A 355 -5.89 13.11 -17.16
N HIS A 356 -4.75 13.52 -17.72
CA HIS A 356 -3.97 14.67 -17.27
C HIS A 356 -3.18 15.30 -18.43
N GLU A 357 -2.44 16.37 -18.15
CA GLU A 357 -1.80 17.23 -19.16
C GLU A 357 -0.93 16.47 -20.19
N TRP A 358 -0.28 15.40 -19.78
CA TRP A 358 0.68 14.65 -20.60
C TRP A 358 0.03 13.62 -21.54
N GLU A 359 -1.25 13.30 -21.31
CA GLU A 359 -1.98 12.22 -21.99
C GLU A 359 -3.16 12.74 -22.82
N GLN A 360 -3.18 14.04 -23.14
CA GLN A 360 -4.27 14.68 -23.88
C GLN A 360 -4.51 14.05 -25.27
N LEU A 361 -3.45 13.54 -25.90
CA LEU A 361 -3.49 12.92 -27.23
C LEU A 361 -3.82 11.42 -27.19
N THR A 362 -3.81 10.80 -26.02
CA THR A 362 -4.03 9.35 -25.88
C THR A 362 -5.52 9.05 -25.93
N PRO A 363 -5.98 8.14 -26.81
CA PRO A 363 -7.39 7.80 -26.88
C PRO A 363 -7.88 7.13 -25.58
N PRO A 364 -9.19 7.19 -25.28
CA PRO A 364 -9.78 6.40 -24.20
C PRO A 364 -9.53 4.88 -24.37
N PRO A 365 -9.49 4.09 -23.28
CA PRO A 365 -9.84 4.46 -21.91
C PRO A 365 -8.70 5.14 -21.13
N ARG A 366 -9.05 6.20 -20.38
CA ARG A 366 -8.15 6.91 -19.45
C ARG A 366 -8.70 6.88 -18.03
N VAL A 367 -7.81 6.86 -17.04
CA VAL A 367 -8.13 6.84 -15.62
C VAL A 367 -8.20 8.27 -15.10
N SER A 368 -9.30 8.63 -14.43
CA SER A 368 -9.40 9.96 -13.83
C SER A 368 -8.47 10.11 -12.62
N PRO A 369 -7.93 11.32 -12.35
CA PRO A 369 -7.17 11.58 -11.13
C PRO A 369 -7.92 11.22 -9.84
N ASN A 370 -9.25 11.39 -9.82
CA ASN A 370 -10.11 11.01 -8.69
C ASN A 370 -10.15 9.49 -8.47
N ALA A 371 -10.12 8.70 -9.54
CA ALA A 371 -10.05 7.24 -9.42
C ALA A 371 -8.72 6.79 -8.81
N ILE A 372 -7.60 7.45 -9.17
CA ILE A 372 -6.29 7.21 -8.55
C ILE A 372 -6.33 7.56 -7.07
N ALA A 373 -6.83 8.75 -6.72
CA ALA A 373 -6.93 9.19 -5.32
C ALA A 373 -7.80 8.27 -4.47
N ALA A 374 -8.94 7.82 -5.00
CA ALA A 374 -9.81 6.85 -4.34
C ALA A 374 -9.11 5.49 -4.16
N ALA A 375 -8.36 5.03 -5.18
CA ALA A 375 -7.58 3.80 -5.11
C ALA A 375 -6.48 3.89 -4.03
N ILE A 376 -5.80 5.03 -3.87
CA ILE A 376 -4.81 5.26 -2.81
C ILE A 376 -5.45 5.11 -1.43
N VAL A 377 -6.56 5.82 -1.17
CA VAL A 377 -7.26 5.75 0.13
C VAL A 377 -7.74 4.33 0.42
N ARG A 378 -8.28 3.64 -0.60
CA ARG A 378 -8.69 2.24 -0.49
C ARG A 378 -7.51 1.33 -0.19
N ALA A 379 -6.41 1.47 -0.91
CA ALA A 379 -5.20 0.66 -0.72
C ALA A 379 -4.64 0.80 0.70
N LEU A 380 -4.60 2.04 1.20
CA LEU A 380 -4.20 2.34 2.57
C LEU A 380 -5.13 1.70 3.61
N ARG A 381 -6.45 1.78 3.43
CA ARG A 381 -7.43 1.12 4.31
C ARG A 381 -7.38 -0.40 4.23
N ASP A 382 -7.13 -0.94 3.05
CA ASP A 382 -7.04 -2.38 2.83
C ASP A 382 -5.69 -2.95 3.26
N GLY A 383 -4.63 -2.14 3.39
CA GLY A 383 -3.31 -2.59 3.80
C GLY A 383 -2.61 -3.45 2.75
N VAL A 384 -2.94 -3.25 1.48
CA VAL A 384 -2.36 -3.95 0.32
C VAL A 384 -1.06 -3.28 -0.12
N GLU A 385 -0.23 -4.00 -0.89
CA GLU A 385 1.07 -3.50 -1.33
C GLU A 385 1.15 -3.19 -2.82
N ASP A 386 0.38 -3.86 -3.68
CA ASP A 386 0.37 -3.61 -5.13
C ASP A 386 -1.08 -3.48 -5.62
N VAL A 387 -1.39 -2.37 -6.30
CA VAL A 387 -2.74 -2.04 -6.77
C VAL A 387 -2.70 -1.62 -8.23
N TYR A 388 -3.59 -2.18 -9.03
CA TYR A 388 -3.72 -1.87 -10.45
C TYR A 388 -4.98 -1.03 -10.65
N VAL A 389 -4.88 0.08 -11.39
CA VAL A 389 -5.98 1.04 -11.56
C VAL A 389 -6.25 1.30 -13.03
N GLY A 390 -7.49 1.05 -13.44
CA GLY A 390 -7.97 1.19 -14.83
C GLY A 390 -7.91 -0.12 -15.61
N ASP A 391 -8.72 -0.18 -16.67
CA ASP A 391 -8.92 -1.41 -17.45
C ASP A 391 -7.63 -1.92 -18.07
N ILE A 392 -6.82 -1.01 -18.65
CA ILE A 392 -5.52 -1.35 -19.24
C ILE A 392 -4.58 -1.96 -18.19
N ALA A 393 -4.53 -1.39 -16.99
CA ALA A 393 -3.65 -1.91 -15.93
C ALA A 393 -4.07 -3.30 -15.46
N HIS A 394 -5.38 -3.54 -15.31
CA HIS A 394 -5.92 -4.85 -14.94
C HIS A 394 -5.70 -5.89 -16.03
N GLU A 395 -5.98 -5.55 -17.29
CA GLU A 395 -5.76 -6.45 -18.41
C GLU A 395 -4.27 -6.85 -18.49
N PHE A 396 -3.36 -5.89 -18.42
CA PHE A 396 -1.94 -6.14 -18.53
C PHE A 396 -1.41 -6.94 -17.35
N GLN A 397 -1.91 -6.71 -16.14
CA GLN A 397 -1.57 -7.53 -14.97
C GLN A 397 -1.88 -9.01 -15.23
N VAL A 398 -3.07 -9.32 -15.76
CA VAL A 398 -3.47 -10.70 -16.08
C VAL A 398 -2.60 -11.27 -17.19
N ARG A 399 -2.37 -10.50 -18.25
CA ARG A 399 -1.59 -10.94 -19.41
C ARG A 399 -0.10 -11.13 -19.12
N LEU A 400 0.48 -10.31 -18.24
CA LEU A 400 1.86 -10.48 -17.77
C LEU A 400 2.03 -11.77 -16.97
N HIS A 401 0.97 -12.22 -16.27
CA HIS A 401 0.98 -13.50 -15.56
C HIS A 401 0.85 -14.70 -16.51
N ASP A 402 0.02 -14.58 -17.55
CA ASP A 402 -0.30 -15.68 -18.48
C ASP A 402 0.69 -15.80 -19.65
N ASN A 403 0.87 -14.71 -20.43
CA ASN A 403 1.72 -14.68 -21.61
C ASN A 403 2.46 -13.34 -21.75
N PRO A 404 3.52 -13.11 -20.94
CA PRO A 404 4.26 -11.84 -20.96
C PRO A 404 4.92 -11.55 -22.30
N LYS A 405 5.35 -12.58 -23.04
CA LYS A 405 5.98 -12.42 -24.37
C LYS A 405 4.98 -12.06 -25.45
N GLY A 406 3.75 -12.55 -25.37
CA GLY A 406 2.67 -12.11 -26.25
C GLY A 406 2.39 -10.62 -26.09
N LEU A 407 2.22 -10.17 -24.85
CA LEU A 407 1.99 -8.75 -24.56
C LEU A 407 3.14 -7.85 -25.05
N GLU A 408 4.40 -8.26 -24.83
CA GLU A 408 5.57 -7.51 -25.31
C GLU A 408 5.56 -7.33 -26.84
N ARG A 409 5.12 -8.34 -27.60
CA ARG A 409 5.07 -8.26 -29.07
C ARG A 409 3.93 -7.39 -29.59
N GLU A 410 2.77 -7.43 -28.93
CA GLU A 410 1.61 -6.63 -29.32
C GLU A 410 1.79 -5.13 -29.06
N LEU A 411 2.57 -4.74 -28.06
CA LEU A 411 2.89 -3.33 -27.84
C LEU A 411 3.79 -2.72 -28.92
N GLY A 412 4.46 -3.55 -29.71
CA GLY A 412 5.33 -3.13 -30.81
C GLY A 412 4.65 -3.08 -32.18
N THR A 413 3.39 -3.53 -32.28
CA THR A 413 2.56 -3.47 -33.50
C THR A 413 1.62 -2.30 -33.43
#